data_AF-A0A8C1BUP0-F1
#
_entry.id   AF-A0A8C1BUP0-F1
#
_cell.length_a   1.000
_cell.length_b   1.000
_cell.length_c   1.000
_cell.angle_alpha   90.00
_cell.angle_beta   90.00
_cell.angle_gamma   90.00
#
_symmetry.space_group_name_H-M   'P 1'
#
loop_
_entity.id
_entity.type
_entity.pdbx_description
1 polymer ?
#
loop_
_entity_poly.entity_id
_entity_poly.type
_entity_poly.pdbx_seq_one_letter_code
_entity_poly.pdbx_strand_id
1 'polypeptide(L)'
;MACEVSQDDQIGEALLIRLVRDEVMNVADEDAAPPALPEVRPINNSQDQKLVEQLAETIKVIGDRLDKDKAFNDMIDGLVKVADKRSFWELVKKVFTNGQINWGRIIVLFYSVGKLSAKMVLAHLPKIVSDILTLCLDYFRRTLLEWIRKMGGWMHSIPALACFSFEQFSGSSLSKYSSYFVAILAFTGGLLLGGFIVSKLAKK
;
A
#
# COMPACT_ATOMS: atom_id res chain seq x y z
N MET A 1 16.72 -9.95 25.59
CA MET A 1 15.45 -10.58 25.19
C MET A 1 15.24 -10.28 23.73
N ALA A 2 15.47 -11.26 22.85
CA ALA A 2 15.21 -11.09 21.43
C ALA A 2 13.70 -10.96 21.24
N CYS A 3 13.24 -9.82 20.73
CA CYS A 3 11.85 -9.62 20.37
C CYS A 3 11.54 -10.62 19.25
N GLU A 4 10.70 -11.61 19.52
CA GLU A 4 10.28 -12.58 18.52
C GLU A 4 9.59 -11.81 17.39
N VAL A 5 10.24 -11.76 16.22
CA VAL A 5 9.77 -11.03 15.05
C VAL A 5 8.53 -11.75 14.54
N SER A 6 7.35 -11.18 14.78
CA SER A 6 6.09 -11.88 14.43
C SER A 6 5.96 -12.05 12.91
N GLN A 7 5.27 -13.11 12.50
CA GLN A 7 5.04 -13.49 11.11
C GLN A 7 4.57 -12.32 10.23
N ASP A 8 3.57 -11.55 10.69
CA ASP A 8 3.06 -10.39 9.95
C ASP A 8 4.07 -9.26 9.75
N ASP A 9 5.05 -9.11 10.66
CA ASP A 9 6.15 -8.17 10.49
C ASP A 9 7.04 -8.60 9.32
N GLN A 10 7.42 -9.89 9.29
CA GLN A 10 8.25 -10.45 8.22
C GLN A 10 7.57 -10.36 6.85
N ILE A 11 6.29 -10.70 6.77
CA ILE A 11 5.50 -10.60 5.53
C ILE A 11 5.43 -9.16 5.05
N GLY A 12 5.09 -8.21 5.93
CA GLY A 12 4.92 -6.81 5.55
C GLY A 12 6.24 -6.15 5.15
N GLU A 13 7.33 -6.46 5.85
CA GLU A 13 8.67 -6.01 5.49
C GLU A 13 9.13 -6.58 4.15
N ALA A 14 8.99 -7.89 3.94
CA ALA A 14 9.38 -8.54 2.69
C ALA A 14 8.59 -7.95 1.51
N LEU A 15 7.29 -7.74 1.70
CA LEU A 15 6.41 -7.15 0.70
C LEU A 15 6.83 -5.72 0.34
N LEU A 16 7.08 -4.86 1.34
CA LEU A 16 7.47 -3.48 1.10
C LEU A 16 8.84 -3.37 0.42
N ILE A 17 9.84 -4.11 0.90
CA ILE A 17 11.19 -4.13 0.30
C ILE A 17 11.11 -4.64 -1.14
N ARG A 18 10.32 -5.70 -1.39
CA ARG A 18 10.11 -6.23 -2.73
C ARG A 18 9.50 -5.20 -3.66
N LEU A 19 8.42 -4.52 -3.26
CA LEU A 19 7.77 -3.51 -4.11
C LEU A 19 8.71 -2.35 -4.44
N VAL A 20 9.48 -1.86 -3.45
CA VAL A 20 10.46 -0.80 -3.70
C VAL A 20 11.56 -1.29 -4.65
N ARG A 21 12.04 -2.51 -4.46
CA ARG A 21 13.05 -3.12 -5.33
C ARG A 21 12.54 -3.26 -6.75
N ASP A 22 11.35 -3.82 -6.94
CA ASP A 22 10.76 -4.05 -8.26
C ASP A 22 10.60 -2.70 -9.00
N GLU A 23 10.01 -1.69 -8.35
CA GLU A 23 9.82 -0.35 -8.94
C GLU A 23 11.13 0.36 -9.27
N VAL A 24 12.13 0.27 -8.39
CA VAL A 24 13.43 0.92 -8.58
C VAL A 24 14.26 0.24 -9.66
N MET A 25 14.29 -1.09 -9.69
CA MET A 25 15.03 -1.84 -10.70
C MET A 25 14.41 -1.71 -12.09
N ASN A 26 13.10 -1.44 -12.19
CA ASN A 26 12.44 -1.15 -13.47
C ASN A 26 12.89 0.17 -14.11
N VAL A 27 13.48 1.10 -13.33
CA VAL A 27 13.88 2.44 -13.81
C VAL A 27 15.38 2.73 -13.69
N ALA A 28 16.13 1.91 -12.97
CA ALA A 28 17.57 2.06 -12.84
C ALA A 28 18.24 1.75 -14.19
N ASP A 29 19.14 2.62 -14.63
CA ASP A 29 20.07 2.32 -15.71
C ASP A 29 20.93 1.11 -15.32
N GLU A 30 21.17 0.17 -16.24
CA GLU A 30 21.99 -1.02 -15.96
C GLU A 30 23.42 -0.66 -15.47
N ASP A 31 23.90 0.53 -15.83
CA ASP A 31 25.21 1.07 -15.46
C ASP A 31 25.23 1.86 -14.14
N ALA A 32 24.09 2.13 -13.52
CA ALA A 32 24.01 2.86 -12.26
C ALA A 32 24.20 1.93 -11.06
N ALA A 33 25.00 2.36 -10.08
CA ALA A 33 25.17 1.61 -8.83
C ALA A 33 23.78 1.40 -8.16
N PRO A 34 23.40 0.14 -7.85
CA PRO A 34 22.11 -0.14 -7.25
C PRO A 34 21.94 0.63 -5.95
N PRO A 35 20.77 1.27 -5.71
CA PRO A 35 20.50 1.88 -4.42
C PRO A 35 20.62 0.83 -3.33
N ALA A 36 21.23 1.21 -2.21
CA ALA A 36 21.43 0.34 -1.06
C ALA A 36 20.08 0.00 -0.41
N LEU A 37 19.40 -1.01 -0.94
CA LEU A 37 18.17 -1.53 -0.40
C LEU A 37 18.48 -2.63 0.62
N PRO A 38 17.75 -2.68 1.75
CA PRO A 38 17.87 -3.77 2.70
C PRO A 38 17.66 -5.13 2.02
N GLU A 39 18.41 -6.13 2.47
CA GLU A 39 18.11 -7.51 2.09
C GLU A 39 16.83 -7.97 2.77
N VAL A 40 15.97 -8.66 2.00
CA VAL A 40 14.76 -9.26 2.53
C VAL A 40 15.16 -10.41 3.45
N ARG A 41 14.66 -10.39 4.68
CA ARG A 41 14.86 -11.51 5.61
C ARG A 41 14.24 -12.78 5.04
N PRO A 42 14.93 -13.93 5.06
CA PRO A 42 14.39 -15.16 4.50
C PRO A 42 13.13 -15.58 5.25
N ILE A 43 12.06 -15.80 4.49
CA ILE A 43 10.80 -16.31 5.02
C ILE A 43 10.93 -17.83 5.12
N ASN A 44 10.92 -18.34 6.35
CA ASN A 44 11.24 -19.74 6.62
C ASN A 44 10.12 -20.73 6.22
N ASN A 45 8.91 -20.24 5.94
CA ASN A 45 7.78 -21.09 5.60
C ASN A 45 7.29 -20.83 4.16
N SER A 46 6.85 -21.89 3.49
CA SER A 46 6.43 -21.84 2.09
C SER A 46 5.06 -21.17 1.89
N GLN A 47 4.23 -21.11 2.94
CA GLN A 47 2.91 -20.50 2.88
C GLN A 47 2.98 -18.98 2.85
N ASP A 48 3.80 -18.38 3.70
CA ASP A 48 4.04 -16.95 3.75
C ASP A 48 4.77 -16.48 2.51
N GLN A 49 5.71 -17.28 1.97
CA GLN A 49 6.34 -16.95 0.71
C GLN A 49 5.31 -16.88 -0.43
N LYS A 50 4.38 -17.84 -0.50
CA LYS A 50 3.25 -17.79 -1.45
C LYS A 50 2.33 -16.60 -1.18
N LEU A 51 2.05 -16.28 0.08
CA LEU A 51 1.21 -15.14 0.43
C LEU A 51 1.85 -13.81 0.00
N VAL A 52 3.16 -13.64 0.21
CA VAL A 52 3.91 -12.47 -0.25
C VAL A 52 3.87 -12.36 -1.78
N GLU A 53 4.01 -13.48 -2.50
CA GLU A 53 3.87 -13.51 -3.96
C GLU A 53 2.48 -13.05 -4.39
N GLN A 54 1.43 -13.64 -3.82
CA GLN A 54 0.04 -13.30 -4.15
C GLN A 54 -0.29 -11.83 -3.82
N LEU A 55 0.25 -11.32 -2.72
CA LEU A 55 0.11 -9.90 -2.37
C LEU A 55 0.84 -9.02 -3.37
N ALA A 56 2.08 -9.35 -3.73
CA ALA A 56 2.84 -8.58 -4.72
C ALA A 56 2.13 -8.54 -6.08
N GLU A 57 1.59 -9.67 -6.56
CA GLU A 57 0.78 -9.75 -7.78
C GLU A 57 -0.48 -8.88 -7.69
N THR A 58 -1.21 -8.97 -6.58
CA THR A 58 -2.42 -8.17 -6.36
C THR A 58 -2.10 -6.67 -6.36
N ILE A 59 -1.02 -6.28 -5.69
CA ILE A 59 -0.56 -4.90 -5.62
C ILE A 59 -0.13 -4.41 -6.99
N LYS A 60 0.52 -5.25 -7.81
CA LYS A 60 0.88 -4.92 -9.18
C LYS A 60 -0.35 -4.58 -10.03
N VAL A 61 -1.41 -5.40 -9.94
CA VAL A 61 -2.68 -5.13 -10.65
C VAL A 61 -3.33 -3.82 -10.22
N ILE A 62 -3.29 -3.50 -8.93
CA ILE A 62 -3.78 -2.22 -8.40
C ILE A 62 -2.86 -1.07 -8.88
N GLY A 63 -1.55 -1.29 -8.86
CA GLY A 63 -0.50 -0.37 -9.28
C GLY A 63 -0.65 0.06 -10.73
N ASP A 64 -0.81 -0.89 -11.65
CA ASP A 64 -1.04 -0.64 -13.09
C ASP A 64 -2.26 0.25 -13.36
N ARG A 65 -3.23 0.27 -12.42
CA ARG A 65 -4.41 1.15 -12.49
C ARG A 65 -4.12 2.51 -11.88
N LEU A 66 -3.44 2.57 -10.75
CA LEU A 66 -2.96 3.82 -10.15
C LEU A 66 -2.03 4.58 -11.11
N ASP A 67 -1.24 3.87 -11.91
CA ASP A 67 -0.41 4.45 -12.98
C ASP A 67 -1.20 5.21 -14.04
N LYS A 68 -2.46 4.82 -14.28
CA LYS A 68 -3.35 5.49 -15.23
C LYS A 68 -4.09 6.68 -14.62
N ASP A 69 -4.07 6.84 -13.29
CA ASP A 69 -4.70 7.96 -12.60
C ASP A 69 -3.77 9.17 -12.61
N LYS A 70 -4.14 10.21 -13.38
CA LYS A 70 -3.36 11.44 -13.48
C LYS A 70 -3.19 12.16 -12.14
N ALA A 71 -4.24 12.25 -11.32
CA ALA A 71 -4.17 12.97 -10.06
C ALA A 71 -3.27 12.25 -9.04
N PHE A 72 -3.26 10.92 -9.06
CA PHE A 72 -2.30 10.12 -8.32
C PHE A 72 -0.85 10.40 -8.77
N ASN A 73 -0.61 10.39 -10.09
CA ASN A 73 0.71 10.68 -10.65
C ASN A 73 1.20 12.09 -10.31
N ASP A 74 0.34 13.11 -10.48
CA ASP A 74 0.63 14.50 -10.14
C ASP A 74 0.97 14.64 -8.64
N MET A 75 0.26 13.91 -7.77
CA MET A 75 0.56 13.86 -6.35
C MET A 75 1.96 13.33 -6.07
N ILE A 76 2.34 12.20 -6.68
CA ILE A 76 3.69 11.62 -6.53
C ILE A 76 4.74 12.59 -7.07
N ASP A 77 4.52 13.22 -8.22
CA ASP A 77 5.46 14.21 -8.79
C ASP A 77 5.64 15.42 -7.87
N GLY A 78 4.57 15.87 -7.21
CA GLY A 78 4.67 16.91 -6.18
C GLY A 78 5.56 16.49 -5.00
N LEU A 79 5.48 15.23 -4.57
CA LEU A 79 6.30 14.69 -3.47
C LEU A 79 7.78 14.53 -3.87
N VAL A 80 8.06 14.22 -5.13
CA VAL A 80 9.43 14.16 -5.67
C VAL A 80 10.09 15.54 -5.60
N LYS A 81 9.36 16.61 -5.93
CA LYS A 81 9.86 17.99 -5.89
C LYS A 81 10.24 18.48 -4.49
N VAL A 82 9.65 17.91 -3.43
CA VAL A 82 10.05 18.20 -2.05
C VAL A 82 11.47 17.66 -1.78
N ALA A 83 11.87 16.58 -2.45
CA ALA A 83 13.22 16.03 -2.46
C ALA A 83 13.83 15.85 -1.05
N ASP A 84 13.03 15.36 -0.09
CA ASP A 84 13.44 15.17 1.30
C ASP A 84 12.53 14.13 2.00
N LYS A 85 12.94 13.64 3.18
CA LYS A 85 12.20 12.69 4.01
C LYS A 85 10.79 13.16 4.39
N ARG A 86 10.51 14.46 4.32
CA ARG A 86 9.16 15.04 4.52
C ARG A 86 8.15 14.52 3.50
N SER A 87 8.60 14.18 2.29
CA SER A 87 7.75 13.58 1.25
C SER A 87 7.03 12.32 1.73
N PHE A 88 7.67 11.51 2.59
CA PHE A 88 7.02 10.33 3.16
C PHE A 88 5.84 10.70 4.06
N TRP A 89 6.01 11.66 4.97
CA TRP A 89 4.93 12.04 5.89
C TRP A 89 3.79 12.76 5.18
N GLU A 90 4.07 13.50 4.11
CA GLU A 90 3.04 14.04 3.25
C GLU A 90 2.28 12.95 2.50
N LEU A 91 2.97 11.91 2.01
CA LEU A 91 2.33 10.73 1.43
C LEU A 91 1.40 10.05 2.44
N VAL A 92 1.87 9.78 3.66
CA VAL A 92 1.07 9.18 4.73
C VAL A 92 -0.18 10.02 5.01
N LYS A 93 -0.04 11.36 5.13
CA LYS A 93 -1.19 12.25 5.34
C LYS A 93 -2.20 12.19 4.21
N LYS A 94 -1.77 12.07 2.96
CA LYS A 94 -2.65 11.98 1.78
C LYS A 94 -3.35 10.63 1.68
N VAL A 95 -2.70 9.55 2.10
CA VAL A 95 -3.29 8.20 2.09
C VAL A 95 -4.25 7.98 3.26
N PHE A 96 -3.93 8.53 4.44
CA PHE A 96 -4.68 8.37 5.68
C PHE A 96 -5.34 9.67 6.16
N THR A 97 -5.92 10.46 5.27
CA THR A 97 -6.41 11.83 5.56
C THR A 97 -7.42 11.92 6.71
N ASN A 98 -8.20 10.87 6.95
CA ASN A 98 -9.15 10.79 8.06
C ASN A 98 -8.71 9.83 9.18
N GLY A 99 -7.44 9.42 9.20
CA GLY A 99 -6.88 8.49 10.18
C GLY A 99 -7.35 7.03 10.06
N GLN A 100 -8.27 6.72 9.13
CA GLN A 100 -8.79 5.35 8.98
C GLN A 100 -7.77 4.45 8.29
N ILE A 101 -7.46 3.31 8.92
CA ILE A 101 -6.62 2.26 8.34
C ILE A 101 -7.54 1.20 7.73
N ASN A 102 -7.27 0.80 6.49
CA ASN A 102 -7.86 -0.35 5.83
C ASN A 102 -6.85 -0.98 4.86
N TRP A 103 -7.13 -2.20 4.40
CA TRP A 103 -6.23 -2.93 3.51
C TRP A 103 -5.89 -2.17 2.23
N GLY A 104 -6.89 -1.57 1.56
CA GLY A 104 -6.69 -0.79 0.34
C GLY A 104 -5.70 0.37 0.55
N ARG A 105 -5.83 1.12 1.65
CA ARG A 105 -4.92 2.23 1.96
C ARG A 105 -3.50 1.77 2.31
N ILE A 106 -3.36 0.64 3.01
CA ILE A 106 -2.05 0.05 3.29
C ILE A 106 -1.35 -0.28 1.96
N ILE A 107 -2.08 -0.92 1.04
CA ILE A 107 -1.55 -1.26 -0.28
C ILE A 107 -1.21 -0.02 -1.11
N VAL A 108 -2.09 0.99 -1.13
CA VAL A 108 -1.82 2.26 -1.81
C VAL A 108 -0.57 2.92 -1.24
N LEU A 109 -0.36 2.91 0.09
CA LEU A 109 0.87 3.42 0.69
C LEU A 109 2.10 2.65 0.18
N PHE A 110 2.08 1.32 0.25
CA PHE A 110 3.22 0.47 -0.11
C PHE A 110 3.61 0.66 -1.58
N TYR A 111 2.63 0.62 -2.48
CA TYR A 111 2.85 0.88 -3.89
C TYR A 111 3.35 2.32 -4.15
N SER A 112 2.75 3.32 -3.50
CA SER A 112 3.18 4.71 -3.63
C SER A 112 4.62 4.92 -3.17
N VAL A 113 5.09 4.21 -2.14
CA VAL A 113 6.48 4.25 -1.68
C VAL A 113 7.43 3.66 -2.72
N GLY A 114 7.07 2.54 -3.36
CA GLY A 114 7.83 1.98 -4.47
C GLY A 114 7.95 2.96 -5.64
N LYS A 115 6.82 3.49 -6.11
CA LYS A 115 6.78 4.46 -7.21
C LYS A 115 7.49 5.78 -6.89
N LEU A 116 7.31 6.30 -5.68
CA LEU A 116 8.04 7.50 -5.21
C LEU A 116 9.54 7.23 -5.21
N SER A 117 9.97 6.05 -4.76
CA SER A 117 11.38 5.65 -4.75
C SER A 117 11.94 5.59 -6.17
N ALA A 118 11.25 4.95 -7.11
CA ALA A 118 11.63 4.91 -8.53
C ALA A 118 11.83 6.32 -9.11
N LYS A 119 10.87 7.22 -8.89
CA LYS A 119 11.01 8.62 -9.36
C LYS A 119 12.14 9.38 -8.67
N MET A 120 12.44 9.11 -7.40
CA MET A 120 13.59 9.70 -6.71
C MET A 120 14.92 9.19 -7.26
N VAL A 121 15.00 7.91 -7.67
CA VAL A 121 16.19 7.36 -8.36
C VAL A 121 16.39 8.06 -9.71
N LEU A 122 15.33 8.21 -10.51
CA LEU A 122 15.37 8.95 -11.78
C LEU A 122 15.77 10.42 -11.59
N ALA A 123 15.46 11.02 -10.44
CA ALA A 123 15.89 12.36 -10.07
C ALA A 123 17.31 12.43 -9.48
N HIS A 124 18.08 11.33 -9.50
CA HIS A 124 19.41 11.19 -8.90
C HIS A 124 19.45 11.44 -7.39
N LEU A 125 18.42 11.00 -6.66
CA LEU A 125 18.29 11.12 -5.20
C LEU A 125 18.29 9.75 -4.45
N PRO A 126 19.25 8.84 -4.71
CA PRO A 126 19.21 7.47 -4.16
C PRO A 126 19.33 7.40 -2.64
N LYS A 127 19.98 8.38 -1.99
CA LYS A 127 20.07 8.44 -0.53
C LYS A 127 18.70 8.62 0.13
N ILE A 128 17.84 9.42 -0.50
CA ILE A 128 16.49 9.71 0.01
C ILE A 128 15.63 8.44 -0.04
N VAL A 129 15.82 7.59 -1.04
CA VAL A 129 15.11 6.30 -1.14
C VAL A 129 15.32 5.44 0.10
N SER A 130 16.56 5.35 0.60
CA SER A 130 16.88 4.61 1.82
C SER A 130 16.17 5.18 3.05
N ASP A 131 16.12 6.51 3.17
CA ASP A 131 15.42 7.21 4.25
C ASP A 131 13.90 6.98 4.19
N ILE A 132 13.30 7.08 3.00
CA ILE A 132 11.86 6.87 2.78
C ILE A 132 11.47 5.42 3.10
N LEU A 133 12.24 4.44 2.64
CA LEU A 133 12.00 3.03 2.94
C LEU A 133 12.11 2.75 4.44
N THR A 134 13.13 3.30 5.11
CA THR A 134 13.31 3.17 6.56
C THR A 134 12.13 3.77 7.32
N LEU A 135 11.70 4.98 6.96
CA LEU A 135 10.53 5.63 7.56
C LEU A 135 9.24 4.84 7.33
N CYS A 136 9.08 4.24 6.15
CA CYS A 136 7.92 3.43 5.85
C CYS A 136 7.89 2.13 6.66
N LEU A 137 9.02 1.44 6.78
CA LEU A 137 9.17 0.27 7.65
C LEU A 137 8.91 0.61 9.12
N ASP A 138 9.40 1.75 9.59
CA ASP A 138 9.12 2.23 10.95
C ASP A 138 7.64 2.54 11.19
N TYR A 139 7.00 3.24 10.25
CA TYR A 139 5.57 3.53 10.33
C TYR A 139 4.73 2.25 10.25
N PHE A 140 5.12 1.31 9.40
CA PHE A 140 4.49 -0.02 9.31
C PHE A 140 4.53 -0.72 10.67
N ARG A 141 5.71 -0.87 11.28
CA ARG A 141 5.87 -1.58 12.56
C ARG A 141 5.17 -0.88 13.72
N ARG A 142 5.21 0.46 13.77
CA ARG A 142 4.66 1.26 14.88
C ARG A 142 3.16 1.47 14.80
N THR A 143 2.58 1.49 13.60
CA THR A 143 1.18 1.90 13.39
C THR A 143 0.36 0.82 12.69
N LEU A 144 0.81 0.34 11.54
CA LEU A 144 0.00 -0.52 10.68
C LEU A 144 -0.03 -1.97 11.20
N LEU A 145 1.07 -2.45 11.75
CA LEU A 145 1.24 -3.83 12.18
C LEU A 145 0.27 -4.23 13.30
N GLU A 146 -0.02 -3.34 14.25
CA GLU A 146 -1.03 -3.59 15.28
C GLU A 146 -2.42 -3.75 14.66
N TRP A 147 -2.78 -2.88 13.71
CA TRP A 147 -4.06 -2.96 13.02
C TRP A 147 -4.17 -4.25 12.19
N ILE A 148 -3.11 -4.61 11.45
CA ILE A 148 -3.03 -5.83 10.64
C ILE A 148 -3.31 -7.07 11.51
N ARG A 149 -2.65 -7.17 12.67
CA ARG A 149 -2.87 -8.26 13.62
C ARG A 149 -4.30 -8.30 14.14
N LYS A 150 -4.89 -7.14 14.47
CA LYS A 150 -6.30 -7.05 14.90
C LYS A 150 -7.28 -7.53 13.82
N MET A 151 -6.91 -7.41 12.55
CA MET A 151 -7.71 -7.85 11.41
C MET A 151 -7.42 -9.30 10.97
N GLY A 152 -6.66 -10.06 11.76
CA GLY A 152 -6.33 -11.47 11.49
C GLY A 152 -5.05 -11.71 10.72
N GLY A 153 -4.23 -10.67 10.50
CA GLY A 153 -2.97 -10.78 9.76
C GLY A 153 -3.12 -10.68 8.25
N TRP A 154 -2.01 -10.76 7.51
CA TRP A 154 -1.96 -10.50 6.07
C TRP A 154 -2.82 -11.46 5.23
N MET A 155 -3.04 -12.69 5.71
CA MET A 155 -3.87 -13.68 5.02
C MET A 155 -5.31 -13.20 4.83
N HIS A 156 -5.84 -12.40 5.76
CA HIS A 156 -7.19 -11.85 5.70
C HIS A 156 -7.31 -10.63 4.77
N SER A 157 -6.21 -10.14 4.22
CA SER A 157 -6.24 -9.00 3.30
C SER A 157 -6.73 -9.40 1.90
N ILE A 158 -6.49 -10.64 1.46
CA ILE A 158 -6.75 -11.10 0.08
C ILE A 158 -8.20 -10.87 -0.38
N PRO A 159 -9.25 -11.29 0.38
CA PRO A 159 -10.63 -11.07 -0.06
C PRO A 159 -10.98 -9.58 -0.13
N ALA A 160 -10.48 -8.79 0.82
CA ALA A 160 -10.71 -7.35 0.86
C ALA A 160 -10.02 -6.63 -0.30
N LEU A 161 -8.81 -7.05 -0.68
CA LEU A 161 -8.06 -6.47 -1.80
C LEU A 161 -8.63 -6.88 -3.16
N ALA A 162 -9.14 -8.11 -3.28
CA ALA A 162 -9.90 -8.51 -4.46
C ALA A 162 -11.14 -7.61 -4.63
N CYS A 163 -11.93 -7.45 -3.57
CA CYS A 163 -13.10 -6.57 -3.56
C CYS A 163 -12.74 -5.10 -3.86
N PHE A 164 -11.70 -4.57 -3.22
CA PHE A 164 -11.17 -3.22 -3.47
C PHE A 164 -10.79 -3.01 -4.94
N SER A 165 -10.13 -4.00 -5.56
CA SER A 165 -9.73 -3.98 -6.97
C SER A 165 -10.94 -3.99 -7.92
N PHE A 166 -12.07 -4.60 -7.52
CA PHE A 166 -13.30 -4.59 -8.30
C PHE A 166 -14.13 -3.32 -8.08
N GLU A 167 -14.39 -2.92 -6.83
CA GLU A 167 -15.31 -1.83 -6.48
C GLU A 167 -14.79 -0.45 -6.88
N GLN A 168 -13.50 -0.17 -6.68
CA GLN A 168 -12.94 1.15 -6.99
C GLN A 168 -12.88 1.42 -8.51
N PHE A 169 -12.98 0.37 -9.34
CA PHE A 169 -12.68 0.45 -10.76
C PHE A 169 -13.79 -0.09 -11.69
N SER A 170 -14.93 -0.55 -11.14
CA SER A 170 -16.11 -0.99 -11.93
C SER A 170 -17.10 0.18 -12.09
N GLY A 171 -16.94 0.96 -13.16
CA GLY A 171 -17.69 2.21 -13.40
C GLY A 171 -19.11 2.05 -13.96
N SER A 172 -20.06 2.82 -13.41
CA SER A 172 -21.21 3.39 -14.15
C SER A 172 -22.00 4.45 -13.34
N SER A 173 -21.47 5.68 -13.23
CA SER A 173 -22.25 6.95 -13.24
C SER A 173 -21.28 8.13 -13.22
N LEU A 174 -20.77 8.48 -14.40
CA LEU A 174 -19.50 9.21 -14.56
C LEU A 174 -19.63 10.75 -14.66
N SER A 175 -20.83 11.34 -14.60
CA SER A 175 -21.01 12.78 -14.96
C SER A 175 -21.15 13.78 -13.80
N LYS A 176 -20.97 13.41 -12.53
CA LYS A 176 -21.05 14.38 -11.40
C LYS A 176 -19.99 14.30 -10.31
N TYR A 177 -18.95 13.49 -10.47
CA TYR A 177 -18.01 13.24 -9.37
C TYR A 177 -16.58 13.71 -9.63
N SER A 178 -16.36 14.71 -10.48
CA SER A 178 -15.05 15.32 -10.82
C SER A 178 -14.24 15.95 -9.64
N SER A 179 -14.38 15.43 -8.42
CA SER A 179 -13.59 15.67 -7.22
C SER A 179 -13.21 14.32 -6.55
N TYR A 180 -12.87 13.31 -7.37
CA TYR A 180 -12.80 11.89 -7.01
C TYR A 180 -11.73 11.47 -5.96
N PHE A 181 -10.77 12.33 -5.61
CA PHE A 181 -9.82 12.04 -4.52
C PHE A 181 -10.45 12.19 -3.11
N VAL A 182 -11.57 12.91 -2.99
CA VAL A 182 -12.28 13.13 -1.72
C VAL A 182 -13.20 11.95 -1.35
N ALA A 183 -13.67 11.19 -2.34
CA ALA A 183 -14.64 10.10 -2.13
C ALA A 183 -14.00 8.76 -1.71
N ILE A 184 -12.69 8.57 -1.92
CA ILE A 184 -11.98 7.30 -1.60
C ILE A 184 -11.90 7.04 -0.08
N LEU A 185 -12.28 8.01 0.76
CA LEU A 185 -12.18 7.90 2.22
C LEU A 185 -13.51 7.73 2.97
N ALA A 186 -14.65 7.66 2.30
CA ALA A 186 -15.94 7.47 2.98
C ALA A 186 -16.86 6.52 2.21
N PHE A 187 -16.71 5.21 2.42
CA PHE A 187 -17.86 4.29 2.36
C PHE A 187 -17.56 2.96 3.08
N THR A 188 -17.41 3.01 4.41
CA THR A 188 -17.85 1.88 5.24
C THR A 188 -19.28 2.17 5.66
N GLY A 189 -20.25 1.55 5.00
CA GLY A 189 -21.66 1.75 5.37
C GLY A 189 -22.67 1.02 4.49
N GLY A 190 -22.35 -0.15 3.95
CA GLY A 190 -23.25 -0.89 3.06
C GLY A 190 -23.50 -2.36 3.41
N LEU A 191 -22.72 -2.97 4.31
CA LEU A 191 -22.77 -4.41 4.57
C LEU A 191 -23.35 -4.83 5.93
N LEU A 192 -23.75 -3.87 6.78
CA LEU A 192 -24.39 -4.19 8.08
C LEU A 192 -25.90 -3.97 8.13
N LEU A 193 -26.53 -3.35 7.12
CA LEU A 193 -27.99 -3.14 7.12
C LEU A 193 -28.79 -4.27 6.45
N GLY A 194 -28.18 -5.07 5.58
CA GLY A 194 -28.85 -6.23 4.97
C GLY A 194 -29.20 -7.34 5.97
N GLY A 195 -28.34 -7.57 6.98
CA GLY A 195 -28.59 -8.57 8.02
C GLY A 195 -29.68 -8.18 9.02
N PHE A 196 -29.87 -6.87 9.26
CA PHE A 196 -30.84 -6.41 10.24
C PHE A 196 -32.28 -6.52 9.72
N ILE A 197 -32.52 -6.25 8.43
CA ILE A 197 -33.85 -6.34 7.81
C ILE A 197 -34.30 -7.81 7.71
N VAL A 198 -33.40 -8.72 7.34
CA VAL A 198 -33.71 -10.16 7.27
C VAL A 198 -34.01 -10.74 8.67
N SER A 199 -33.31 -10.29 9.71
CA SER A 199 -33.55 -10.77 11.08
C SER A 199 -34.90 -10.33 11.67
N LYS A 200 -35.47 -9.21 11.20
CA LYS A 200 -36.79 -8.72 11.65
C LYS A 200 -37.96 -9.32 10.88
N LEU A 201 -37.74 -9.84 9.67
CA LEU A 201 -38.78 -10.52 8.88
C LEU A 201 -38.87 -12.03 9.16
N ALA A 202 -37.79 -12.66 9.63
CA ALA A 202 -37.79 -14.07 10.03
C ALA A 202 -38.44 -14.34 11.42
N LYS A 203 -38.97 -13.30 12.09
CA LYS A 203 -39.62 -13.40 13.42
C LYS A 203 -41.10 -13.00 13.40
N LYS A 204 -41.80 -13.18 12.28
CA LYS A 204 -43.26 -13.04 12.25
C LYS A 204 -43.92 -14.27 11.66
#